data_AF-A0A084AAH5-F1
#
_entry.id   AF-A0A084AAH5-F1
#
_cell.length_a   1.000
_cell.length_b   1.000
_cell.length_c   1.000
_cell.angle_alpha   90.00
_cell.angle_beta   90.00
_cell.angle_gamma   90.00
#
_symmetry.space_group_name_H-M   'P 1'
#
loop_
_entity.id
_entity.type
_entity.pdbx_description
1 polymer ?
#
loop_
_entity_poly.entity_id
_entity_poly.type
_entity_poly.pdbx_seq_one_letter_code
_entity_poly.pdbx_strand_id
1 'polypeptide(L)'
;MKLKKSHIISLILFSGLLLVEPVLAEDNVTSDNHPMGYFIKQEQEQSQQASDETSNPTTDETPNIRARSFAAAPAASAPSNLSSTDNSLPRQDAVDISDYQNWMVQSDFNALKSEGVKTAIIKLTEGTSYLNPSAAKQILMAKNAGLTVATYHFVYDPTKIQNEAAFYAQSAKALGLSTNTVMIEDAEAPSQYYNWTAVSQVFKSTMNKAGFNNIRYYTSQGWVSSGVMNASTLGAKNLWVAQYLYGKPSNQNLKNTDYGSWQYTSQMYYQSTPNLRSHNLDTSIDYNNIFNASQGLQDVYRLYNANTGEHFYTLNFAEKTNLQNVGWRYEGIGWLSSSSGSPVYRVYNPNAKGGDHYYTMSKWEAQQLVNKGWRWDNNGAPAFYSNGSKNLYVAYNPNASSGSHNYTTSSYEQNSLLRSGWKYGAVAWKVN
;
A
#
# COMPACT_ATOMS: atom_id res chain seq x y z
N MET A 1 57.50 23.88 54.88
CA MET A 1 57.74 22.47 54.51
C MET A 1 57.57 22.36 53.00
N LYS A 2 58.68 22.15 52.26
CA LYS A 2 58.86 21.80 50.81
C LYS A 2 57.80 22.39 49.82
N LEU A 3 57.99 23.48 49.05
CA LEU A 3 58.95 23.78 47.95
C LEU A 3 59.15 22.56 47.01
N LYS A 4 58.79 22.56 45.71
CA LYS A 4 59.24 23.37 44.54
C LYS A 4 58.31 23.10 43.32
N LYS A 5 57.88 24.09 42.52
CA LYS A 5 58.56 24.79 41.37
C LYS A 5 58.81 23.85 40.16
N SER A 6 58.66 24.22 38.88
CA SER A 6 58.76 25.51 38.14
C SER A 6 58.53 25.28 36.62
N HIS A 7 57.81 26.16 35.89
CA HIS A 7 58.25 27.20 34.89
C HIS A 7 58.64 26.66 33.50
N ILE A 8 58.23 27.26 32.37
CA ILE A 8 58.82 28.42 31.65
C ILE A 8 57.82 28.86 30.54
N ILE A 9 57.25 30.08 30.51
CA ILE A 9 57.60 31.33 29.78
C ILE A 9 58.00 31.17 28.28
N SER A 10 57.21 31.76 27.38
CA SER A 10 57.75 32.65 26.34
C SER A 10 56.72 33.67 25.84
N LEU A 11 57.27 34.80 25.43
CA LEU A 11 56.71 36.15 25.28
C LEU A 11 56.47 36.47 23.79
N ILE A 12 55.55 37.40 23.49
CA ILE A 12 55.59 38.47 22.45
C ILE A 12 54.25 38.70 21.70
N LEU A 13 53.94 40.00 21.62
CA LEU A 13 52.82 40.76 21.05
C LEU A 13 52.47 40.49 19.56
N PHE A 14 51.21 40.71 19.14
CA PHE A 14 50.73 41.97 18.50
C PHE A 14 49.24 41.92 18.06
N SER A 15 48.50 42.96 18.45
CA SER A 15 47.37 43.68 17.80
C SER A 15 46.15 42.97 17.19
N GLY A 16 44.96 43.48 17.52
CA GLY A 16 43.72 43.25 16.76
C GLY A 16 42.43 43.51 17.53
N LEU A 17 42.19 44.76 17.91
CA LEU A 17 40.95 45.25 18.51
C LEU A 17 39.80 45.24 17.47
N LEU A 18 38.65 44.64 17.77
CA LEU A 18 37.32 45.13 17.33
C LEU A 18 36.20 44.43 18.12
N LEU A 19 35.37 45.27 18.74
CA LEU A 19 34.21 44.94 19.55
C LEU A 19 33.11 44.26 18.70
N VAL A 20 32.49 43.21 19.24
CA VAL A 20 31.19 42.71 18.78
C VAL A 20 30.26 42.66 19.98
N GLU A 21 29.21 43.49 19.95
CA GLU A 21 28.06 43.40 20.85
C GLU A 21 27.20 42.17 20.52
N PRO A 22 26.52 41.54 21.50
CA PRO A 22 25.59 40.46 21.24
C PRO A 22 24.22 41.02 20.83
N VAL A 23 23.74 40.68 19.63
CA VAL A 23 22.35 40.89 19.22
C VAL A 23 21.60 39.56 19.40
N LEU A 24 20.57 39.60 20.24
CA LEU A 24 19.60 38.53 20.42
C LEU A 24 18.84 38.29 19.10
N ALA A 25 18.85 37.04 18.64
CA ALA A 25 18.06 36.61 17.49
C ALA A 25 16.60 36.38 17.94
N GLU A 26 15.70 37.23 17.47
CA GLU A 26 14.28 36.90 17.34
C GLU A 26 14.06 36.32 15.94
N ASP A 27 13.66 35.04 15.86
CA ASP A 27 13.33 34.36 14.61
C ASP A 27 11.97 34.88 14.08
N ASN A 28 12.02 35.90 13.22
CA ASN A 28 10.93 36.22 12.29
C ASN A 28 11.10 35.40 11.01
N VAL A 29 10.30 34.35 10.85
CA VAL A 29 10.16 33.61 9.59
C VAL A 29 9.36 34.50 8.61
N THR A 30 10.05 35.04 7.62
CA THR A 30 9.46 35.91 6.59
C THR A 30 8.67 35.09 5.57
N SER A 31 7.50 35.61 5.22
CA SER A 31 6.67 35.19 4.09
C SER A 31 7.32 35.51 2.74
N ASP A 32 6.85 34.79 1.72
CA ASP A 32 7.04 35.00 0.27
C ASP A 32 8.31 34.44 -0.37
N ASN A 33 8.13 33.32 -1.10
CA ASN A 33 8.34 33.33 -2.56
C ASN A 33 7.76 32.08 -3.23
N HIS A 34 6.58 32.17 -3.86
CA HIS A 34 6.23 31.40 -5.06
C HIS A 34 5.11 32.13 -5.83
N PRO A 35 5.39 32.67 -7.03
CA PRO A 35 4.43 33.46 -7.79
C PRO A 35 3.49 32.55 -8.58
N MET A 36 2.20 32.88 -8.66
CA MET A 36 1.48 33.12 -9.91
C MET A 36 0.03 33.53 -9.61
N GLY A 37 -0.15 34.81 -9.28
CA GLY A 37 -1.40 35.48 -9.59
C GLY A 37 -1.33 35.98 -11.03
N TYR A 38 -1.93 35.29 -11.99
CA TYR A 38 -2.34 35.86 -13.28
C TYR A 38 -3.26 34.88 -14.05
N PHE A 39 -4.40 35.41 -14.53
CA PHE A 39 -5.37 34.88 -15.51
C PHE A 39 -6.61 34.08 -15.04
N ILE A 40 -7.70 34.84 -14.83
CA ILE A 40 -9.08 34.46 -15.18
C ILE A 40 -9.41 35.22 -16.48
N LYS A 41 -9.55 34.51 -17.60
CA LYS A 41 -10.45 34.80 -18.73
C LYS A 41 -10.05 33.94 -19.94
N GLN A 42 -10.89 32.96 -20.26
CA GLN A 42 -11.37 32.58 -21.60
C GLN A 42 -11.87 31.12 -21.57
N GLU A 43 -12.85 30.85 -22.44
CA GLU A 43 -13.42 29.54 -22.81
C GLU A 43 -14.64 29.03 -22.04
N GLN A 44 -15.75 29.77 -22.19
CA GLN A 44 -17.03 29.17 -22.53
C GLN A 44 -17.10 29.03 -24.06
N GLU A 45 -17.28 27.81 -24.56
CA GLU A 45 -18.22 27.40 -25.64
C GLU A 45 -17.86 26.04 -26.28
N GLN A 46 -18.92 25.35 -26.70
CA GLN A 46 -19.02 24.16 -27.56
C GLN A 46 -18.82 22.75 -26.97
N SER A 47 -19.97 22.20 -26.55
CA SER A 47 -20.49 20.83 -26.79
C SER A 47 -20.66 20.56 -28.30
N GLN A 48 -20.78 19.35 -28.89
CA GLN A 48 -21.50 18.10 -28.54
C GLN A 48 -21.29 17.12 -29.73
N GLN A 49 -21.12 15.80 -29.52
CA GLN A 49 -21.87 14.72 -30.22
C GLN A 49 -21.46 13.30 -29.79
N ALA A 50 -22.49 12.44 -29.69
CA ALA A 50 -22.55 11.01 -29.31
C ALA A 50 -22.04 10.09 -30.45
N SER A 51 -21.96 8.76 -30.40
CA SER A 51 -22.77 7.71 -29.72
C SER A 51 -22.13 6.32 -29.94
N ASP A 52 -22.44 5.39 -29.01
CA ASP A 52 -22.74 3.96 -29.14
C ASP A 52 -21.86 2.99 -29.97
N GLU A 53 -21.39 1.89 -29.34
CA GLU A 53 -22.06 0.59 -29.48
C GLU A 53 -21.42 -0.53 -28.62
N THR A 54 -22.28 -1.45 -28.21
CA THR A 54 -22.13 -2.60 -27.31
C THR A 54 -21.69 -3.88 -28.03
N SER A 55 -21.00 -4.81 -27.34
CA SER A 55 -21.30 -6.26 -27.46
C SER A 55 -20.71 -7.08 -26.31
N ASN A 56 -21.48 -8.10 -25.91
CA ASN A 56 -21.37 -8.98 -24.73
C ASN A 56 -20.74 -10.35 -25.13
N PRO A 57 -20.49 -11.30 -24.20
CA PRO A 57 -19.29 -12.13 -24.20
C PRO A 57 -19.56 -13.61 -24.52
N THR A 58 -18.48 -14.37 -24.73
CA THR A 58 -18.54 -15.83 -24.88
C THR A 58 -17.78 -16.54 -23.77
N THR A 59 -18.48 -17.51 -23.20
CA THR A 59 -18.09 -18.52 -22.21
C THR A 59 -17.04 -19.50 -22.74
N ASP A 60 -16.13 -19.99 -21.88
CA ASP A 60 -16.01 -21.44 -21.68
C ASP A 60 -15.08 -21.86 -20.53
N GLU A 61 -15.66 -22.73 -19.71
CA GLU A 61 -15.14 -23.94 -19.06
C GLU A 61 -13.77 -23.93 -18.35
N THR A 62 -13.85 -23.88 -17.01
CA THR A 62 -12.79 -24.19 -16.05
C THR A 62 -12.71 -25.71 -15.77
N PRO A 63 -11.52 -26.34 -15.88
CA PRO A 63 -11.31 -27.72 -15.42
C PRO A 63 -11.15 -27.79 -13.89
N ASN A 64 -12.02 -28.56 -13.25
CA ASN A 64 -12.00 -28.93 -11.83
C ASN A 64 -10.78 -29.82 -11.49
N ILE A 65 -9.93 -29.40 -10.54
CA ILE A 65 -9.00 -30.31 -9.83
C ILE A 65 -9.03 -30.08 -8.30
N ARG A 66 -9.76 -31.01 -7.66
CA ARG A 66 -9.74 -31.53 -6.27
C ARG A 66 -8.84 -30.84 -5.22
N ALA A 67 -9.48 -30.12 -4.30
CA ALA A 67 -9.00 -29.98 -2.92
C ALA A 67 -8.96 -31.37 -2.26
N ARG A 68 -7.83 -31.72 -1.63
CA ARG A 68 -7.72 -32.96 -0.86
C ARG A 68 -8.55 -32.83 0.41
N SER A 69 -9.62 -33.61 0.48
CA SER A 69 -10.29 -33.95 1.73
C SER A 69 -9.28 -34.59 2.68
N PHE A 70 -8.95 -33.92 3.78
CA PHE A 70 -8.32 -34.60 4.92
C PHE A 70 -9.31 -35.63 5.44
N ALA A 71 -8.84 -36.88 5.62
CA ALA A 71 -9.64 -37.93 6.22
C ALA A 71 -10.25 -37.42 7.53
N ALA A 72 -11.57 -37.61 7.71
CA ALA A 72 -12.30 -37.15 8.88
C ALA A 72 -11.64 -37.70 10.15
N ALA A 73 -10.94 -36.84 10.89
CA ALA A 73 -10.55 -37.14 12.25
C ALA A 73 -11.83 -37.32 13.09
N PRO A 74 -11.83 -38.17 14.13
CA PRO A 74 -12.97 -38.29 15.04
C PRO A 74 -13.40 -36.91 15.55
N ALA A 75 -14.70 -36.65 15.68
CA ALA A 75 -15.26 -35.34 16.02
C ALA A 75 -14.71 -34.70 17.32
N ALA A 76 -14.06 -35.48 18.18
CA ALA A 76 -13.35 -35.02 19.39
C ALA A 76 -11.95 -34.41 19.11
N SER A 77 -11.49 -34.42 17.86
CA SER A 77 -10.13 -34.04 17.46
C SER A 77 -10.10 -33.11 16.23
N ALA A 78 -11.23 -32.59 15.79
CA ALA A 78 -11.27 -31.55 14.76
C ALA A 78 -11.24 -30.15 15.43
N PRO A 79 -10.68 -29.12 14.77
CA PRO A 79 -10.88 -27.75 15.22
C PRO A 79 -12.38 -27.44 15.29
N SER A 80 -12.77 -26.53 16.19
CA SER A 80 -14.17 -26.14 16.34
C SER A 80 -14.56 -25.16 15.22
N ASN A 81 -15.81 -25.25 14.75
CA ASN A 81 -16.44 -24.13 14.06
C ASN A 81 -16.52 -22.94 15.03
N LEU A 82 -15.99 -21.79 14.63
CA LEU A 82 -15.92 -20.58 15.42
C LEU A 82 -16.87 -19.52 14.85
N SER A 83 -17.34 -18.63 15.72
CA SER A 83 -18.19 -17.50 15.34
C SER A 83 -17.45 -16.20 15.61
N SER A 84 -17.49 -15.26 14.66
CA SER A 84 -16.82 -13.96 14.80
C SER A 84 -17.34 -13.13 15.99
N THR A 85 -18.56 -13.42 16.47
CA THR A 85 -19.16 -12.75 17.62
C THR A 85 -18.72 -13.30 18.98
N ASP A 86 -17.92 -14.38 19.01
CA ASP A 86 -17.37 -14.91 20.26
C ASP A 86 -16.16 -14.07 20.72
N ASN A 87 -16.43 -13.16 21.65
CA ASN A 87 -15.42 -12.25 22.22
C ASN A 87 -14.35 -12.94 23.09
N SER A 88 -14.46 -14.25 23.35
CA SER A 88 -13.40 -15.02 24.02
C SER A 88 -12.30 -15.50 23.08
N LEU A 89 -12.49 -15.38 21.76
CA LEU A 89 -11.51 -15.78 20.76
C LEU A 89 -10.38 -14.75 20.62
N PRO A 90 -9.20 -15.16 20.10
CA PRO A 90 -8.18 -14.21 19.65
C PRO A 90 -8.75 -13.18 18.67
N ARG A 91 -8.11 -12.00 18.55
CA ARG A 91 -8.52 -11.01 17.55
C ARG A 91 -8.50 -11.60 16.15
N GLN A 92 -9.43 -11.13 15.33
CA GLN A 92 -9.63 -11.54 13.95
C GLN A 92 -8.99 -10.51 13.01
N ASP A 93 -7.69 -10.23 13.22
CA ASP A 93 -7.01 -9.10 12.57
C ASP A 93 -6.85 -9.30 11.05
N ALA A 94 -6.73 -10.54 10.58
CA ALA A 94 -6.58 -10.86 9.17
C ALA A 94 -7.38 -12.11 8.77
N VAL A 95 -7.88 -12.10 7.54
CA VAL A 95 -8.39 -13.29 6.85
C VAL A 95 -7.55 -13.58 5.63
N ASP A 96 -7.38 -14.85 5.31
CA ASP A 96 -6.74 -15.28 4.07
C ASP A 96 -7.71 -16.04 3.17
N ILE A 97 -7.63 -15.77 1.86
CA ILE A 97 -8.58 -16.25 0.85
C ILE A 97 -7.88 -16.60 -0.46
N SER A 98 -8.56 -17.40 -1.27
CA SER A 98 -8.10 -17.79 -2.61
C SER A 98 -9.29 -17.91 -3.56
N ASP A 99 -9.11 -18.56 -4.71
CA ASP A 99 -10.21 -18.83 -5.65
C ASP A 99 -11.34 -19.68 -5.04
N TYR A 100 -11.09 -20.42 -3.95
CA TYR A 100 -12.13 -21.13 -3.19
C TYR A 100 -13.19 -20.19 -2.60
N GLN A 101 -12.89 -18.90 -2.47
CA GLN A 101 -13.81 -17.84 -2.02
C GLN A 101 -14.25 -16.93 -3.19
N ASN A 102 -14.34 -17.46 -4.41
CA ASN A 102 -14.82 -16.72 -5.58
C ASN A 102 -16.29 -16.23 -5.45
N TRP A 103 -17.05 -16.82 -4.53
CA TRP A 103 -18.43 -16.44 -4.18
C TRP A 103 -18.53 -15.12 -3.41
N MET A 104 -17.43 -14.62 -2.83
CA MET A 104 -17.46 -13.38 -2.07
C MET A 104 -17.78 -12.18 -2.96
N VAL A 105 -18.58 -11.27 -2.40
CA VAL A 105 -18.97 -10.00 -3.04
C VAL A 105 -18.54 -8.79 -2.20
N GLN A 106 -18.65 -7.58 -2.75
CA GLN A 106 -18.17 -6.35 -2.08
C GLN A 106 -18.75 -6.18 -0.67
N SER A 107 -20.02 -6.52 -0.44
CA SER A 107 -20.64 -6.42 0.88
C SER A 107 -19.99 -7.34 1.92
N ASP A 108 -19.43 -8.47 1.50
CA ASP A 108 -18.72 -9.39 2.40
C ASP A 108 -17.40 -8.77 2.88
N PHE A 109 -16.63 -8.10 2.00
CA PHE A 109 -15.42 -7.38 2.40
C PHE A 109 -15.72 -6.17 3.30
N ASN A 110 -16.79 -5.44 3.01
CA ASN A 110 -17.25 -4.35 3.87
C ASN A 110 -17.66 -4.86 5.27
N ALA A 111 -18.34 -6.01 5.30
CA ALA A 111 -18.70 -6.70 6.54
C ALA A 111 -17.47 -7.11 7.35
N LEU A 112 -16.49 -7.77 6.72
CA LEU A 112 -15.22 -8.13 7.37
C LEU A 112 -14.55 -6.92 8.01
N LYS A 113 -14.46 -5.79 7.29
CA LYS A 113 -13.93 -4.54 7.83
C LYS A 113 -14.70 -4.07 9.08
N SER A 114 -16.03 -4.11 9.02
CA SER A 114 -16.90 -3.69 10.13
C SER A 114 -16.80 -4.62 11.35
N GLU A 115 -16.51 -5.90 11.13
CA GLU A 115 -16.26 -6.91 12.19
C GLU A 115 -14.84 -6.83 12.76
N GLY A 116 -14.04 -5.84 12.33
CA GLY A 116 -12.72 -5.55 12.89
C GLY A 116 -11.55 -6.19 12.15
N VAL A 117 -11.79 -6.88 11.04
CA VAL A 117 -10.72 -7.38 10.16
C VAL A 117 -9.98 -6.19 9.58
N LYS A 118 -8.65 -6.25 9.61
CA LYS A 118 -7.75 -5.19 9.12
C LYS A 118 -7.17 -5.52 7.76
N THR A 119 -6.89 -6.81 7.52
CA THR A 119 -6.18 -7.27 6.33
C THR A 119 -6.90 -8.42 5.64
N ALA A 120 -7.00 -8.35 4.31
CA ALA A 120 -7.28 -9.49 3.46
C ALA A 120 -5.98 -9.98 2.81
N ILE A 121 -5.60 -11.22 3.05
CA ILE A 121 -4.43 -11.88 2.48
C ILE A 121 -4.90 -12.75 1.32
N ILE A 122 -4.52 -12.41 0.09
CA ILE A 122 -5.12 -13.00 -1.11
C ILE A 122 -4.10 -13.87 -1.84
N LYS A 123 -4.46 -15.13 -2.14
CA LYS A 123 -3.63 -15.99 -3.01
C LYS A 123 -3.45 -15.30 -4.35
N LEU A 124 -2.21 -15.12 -4.78
CA LEU A 124 -1.93 -14.57 -6.10
C LEU A 124 -1.53 -15.67 -7.07
N THR A 125 -0.51 -16.45 -6.72
CA THR A 125 0.07 -17.41 -7.65
C THR A 125 0.41 -18.73 -6.97
N GLU A 126 0.57 -19.77 -7.79
CA GLU A 126 1.09 -21.08 -7.42
C GLU A 126 2.00 -21.59 -8.53
N GLY A 127 3.16 -22.14 -8.14
CA GLY A 127 4.16 -22.59 -9.11
C GLY A 127 4.62 -21.48 -10.05
N THR A 128 4.88 -21.84 -11.31
CA THR A 128 5.35 -20.90 -12.34
C THR A 128 4.27 -20.47 -13.34
N SER A 129 3.00 -20.82 -13.11
CA SER A 129 1.97 -20.60 -14.14
C SER A 129 0.56 -20.35 -13.62
N TYR A 130 0.19 -20.81 -12.43
CA TYR A 130 -1.15 -20.59 -11.92
C TYR A 130 -1.27 -19.18 -11.32
N LEU A 131 -2.16 -18.37 -11.89
CA LEU A 131 -2.63 -17.12 -11.34
C LEU A 131 -4.05 -17.34 -10.82
N ASN A 132 -4.32 -16.99 -9.56
CA ASN A 132 -5.66 -17.06 -8.98
C ASN A 132 -6.65 -16.21 -9.83
N PRO A 133 -7.65 -16.83 -10.49
CA PRO A 133 -8.59 -16.11 -11.35
C PRO A 133 -9.42 -15.06 -10.60
N SER A 134 -9.67 -15.27 -9.32
CA SER A 134 -10.42 -14.35 -8.47
C SER A 134 -9.59 -13.21 -7.89
N ALA A 135 -8.26 -13.25 -7.99
CA ALA A 135 -7.38 -12.32 -7.28
C ALA A 135 -7.65 -10.85 -7.62
N ALA A 136 -7.82 -10.52 -8.90
CA ALA A 136 -8.10 -9.14 -9.34
C ALA A 136 -9.36 -8.57 -8.67
N LYS A 137 -10.45 -9.36 -8.67
CA LYS A 137 -11.74 -8.99 -8.07
C LYS A 137 -11.62 -8.91 -6.55
N GLN A 138 -10.96 -9.87 -5.91
CA GLN A 138 -10.76 -9.90 -4.45
C GLN A 138 -9.92 -8.70 -3.97
N ILE A 139 -8.83 -8.36 -4.67
CA ILE A 139 -7.98 -7.21 -4.37
C ILE A 139 -8.79 -5.91 -4.48
N LEU A 140 -9.57 -5.77 -5.56
CA LEU A 140 -10.44 -4.62 -5.78
C LEU A 140 -11.44 -4.46 -4.63
N MET A 141 -12.14 -5.55 -4.28
CA MET A 141 -13.16 -5.52 -3.22
C MET A 141 -12.56 -5.21 -1.84
N ALA A 142 -11.42 -5.82 -1.51
CA ALA A 142 -10.70 -5.55 -0.26
C ALA A 142 -10.27 -4.08 -0.15
N LYS A 143 -9.65 -3.53 -1.20
CA LYS A 143 -9.24 -2.12 -1.22
C LYS A 143 -10.43 -1.17 -1.13
N ASN A 144 -11.53 -1.46 -1.82
CA ASN A 144 -12.78 -0.67 -1.72
C ASN A 144 -13.38 -0.69 -0.32
N ALA A 145 -13.25 -1.81 0.40
CA ALA A 145 -13.68 -1.93 1.80
C ALA A 145 -12.72 -1.22 2.79
N GLY A 146 -11.61 -0.65 2.32
CA GLY A 146 -10.58 -0.06 3.19
C GLY A 146 -9.80 -1.09 4.00
N LEU A 147 -9.72 -2.34 3.53
CA LEU A 147 -8.85 -3.36 4.08
C LEU A 147 -7.43 -3.18 3.53
N THR A 148 -6.43 -3.45 4.36
CA THR A 148 -5.07 -3.69 3.87
C THR A 148 -5.08 -4.93 2.99
N VAL A 149 -4.34 -4.89 1.89
CA VAL A 149 -4.13 -6.07 1.03
C VAL A 149 -2.70 -6.57 1.20
N ALA A 150 -2.58 -7.82 1.61
CA ALA A 150 -1.37 -8.61 1.44
C ALA A 150 -1.67 -9.71 0.42
N THR A 151 -0.64 -10.29 -0.18
CA THR A 151 -0.83 -11.44 -1.06
C THR A 151 0.13 -12.57 -0.70
N TYR A 152 -0.21 -13.79 -1.07
CA TYR A 152 0.68 -14.93 -0.90
C TYR A 152 0.87 -15.72 -2.19
N HIS A 153 1.99 -16.43 -2.23
CA HIS A 153 2.35 -17.36 -3.28
C HIS A 153 2.58 -18.74 -2.67
N PHE A 154 1.81 -19.73 -3.13
CA PHE A 154 1.99 -21.13 -2.74
C PHE A 154 3.18 -21.72 -3.49
N VAL A 155 4.21 -22.12 -2.76
CA VAL A 155 5.41 -22.73 -3.33
C VAL A 155 5.09 -24.16 -3.77
N TYR A 156 5.12 -24.41 -5.08
CA TYR A 156 4.80 -25.72 -5.64
C TYR A 156 6.05 -26.60 -5.75
N ASP A 157 7.15 -26.04 -6.26
CA ASP A 157 8.44 -26.70 -6.42
C ASP A 157 9.56 -25.83 -5.82
N PRO A 158 10.03 -26.14 -4.59
CA PRO A 158 11.07 -25.37 -3.91
C PRO A 158 12.39 -25.30 -4.70
N THR A 159 12.66 -26.25 -5.60
CA THR A 159 13.85 -26.24 -6.45
C THR A 159 13.77 -25.18 -7.55
N LYS A 160 12.57 -24.68 -7.85
CA LYS A 160 12.28 -23.63 -8.83
C LYS A 160 11.90 -22.30 -8.20
N ILE A 161 12.12 -22.12 -6.89
CA ILE A 161 11.66 -20.94 -6.15
C ILE A 161 12.05 -19.60 -6.79
N GLN A 162 13.21 -19.51 -7.45
CA GLN A 162 13.59 -18.30 -8.19
C GLN A 162 12.62 -17.99 -9.35
N ASN A 163 12.17 -19.00 -10.09
CA ASN A 163 11.21 -18.84 -11.17
C ASN A 163 9.81 -18.56 -10.64
N GLU A 164 9.40 -19.25 -9.58
CA GLU A 164 8.08 -19.05 -8.96
C GLU A 164 7.96 -17.64 -8.36
N ALA A 165 8.98 -17.18 -7.63
CA ALA A 165 9.04 -15.81 -7.11
C ALA A 165 9.06 -14.76 -8.23
N ALA A 166 9.76 -15.01 -9.34
CA ALA A 166 9.74 -14.10 -10.49
C ALA A 166 8.33 -14.01 -11.12
N PHE A 167 7.65 -15.14 -11.29
CA PHE A 167 6.27 -15.19 -11.78
C PHE A 167 5.30 -14.49 -10.82
N TYR A 168 5.48 -14.68 -9.51
CA TYR A 168 4.69 -13.99 -8.48
C TYR A 168 4.86 -12.46 -8.55
N ALA A 169 6.10 -11.97 -8.63
CA ALA A 169 6.38 -10.54 -8.77
C ALA A 169 5.83 -9.94 -10.07
N GLN A 170 5.93 -10.67 -11.19
CA GLN A 170 5.38 -10.23 -12.48
C GLN A 170 3.85 -10.13 -12.41
N SER A 171 3.18 -11.14 -11.84
CA SER A 171 1.74 -11.16 -11.65
C SER A 171 1.25 -10.02 -10.75
N ALA A 172 1.98 -9.75 -9.66
CA ALA A 172 1.69 -8.64 -8.76
C ALA A 172 1.76 -7.27 -9.48
N LYS A 173 2.80 -7.05 -10.29
CA LYS A 173 2.92 -5.83 -11.10
C LYS A 173 1.81 -5.72 -12.15
N ALA A 174 1.47 -6.81 -12.83
CA ALA A 174 0.40 -6.84 -13.81
C ALA A 174 -0.97 -6.49 -13.20
N LEU A 175 -1.19 -6.87 -11.94
CA LEU A 175 -2.39 -6.52 -11.16
C LEU A 175 -2.33 -5.14 -10.50
N GLY A 176 -1.27 -4.36 -10.76
CA GLY A 176 -1.11 -3.01 -10.23
C GLY A 176 -0.88 -2.95 -8.72
N LEU A 177 -0.34 -4.02 -8.12
CA LEU A 177 0.08 -3.99 -6.71
C LEU A 177 1.30 -3.09 -6.56
N SER A 178 1.24 -2.23 -5.55
CA SER A 178 2.36 -1.38 -5.16
C SER A 178 3.54 -2.24 -4.71
N THR A 179 4.75 -1.79 -4.99
CA THR A 179 5.98 -2.43 -4.50
C THR A 179 6.09 -2.43 -2.98
N ASN A 180 5.28 -1.60 -2.31
CA ASN A 180 5.12 -1.64 -0.87
C ASN A 180 4.19 -2.77 -0.38
N THR A 181 3.47 -3.48 -1.24
CA THR A 181 2.59 -4.59 -0.83
C THR A 181 3.35 -5.65 -0.04
N VAL A 182 2.76 -6.21 1.02
CA VAL A 182 3.32 -7.38 1.71
C VAL A 182 3.18 -8.60 0.82
N MET A 183 4.31 -9.25 0.55
CA MET A 183 4.41 -10.44 -0.27
C MET A 183 4.80 -11.63 0.59
N ILE A 184 3.97 -12.67 0.61
CA ILE A 184 4.10 -13.80 1.52
C ILE A 184 4.51 -15.04 0.72
N GLU A 185 5.58 -15.68 1.14
CA GLU A 185 5.91 -17.05 0.71
C GLU A 185 5.12 -18.03 1.55
N ASP A 186 4.30 -18.86 0.93
CA ASP A 186 3.58 -19.95 1.58
C ASP A 186 4.36 -21.25 1.41
N ALA A 187 5.03 -21.66 2.50
CA ALA A 187 5.91 -22.80 2.61
C ALA A 187 5.27 -23.92 3.46
N GLU A 188 4.49 -24.78 2.81
CA GLU A 188 3.80 -25.91 3.47
C GLU A 188 3.84 -27.23 2.69
N ALA A 189 4.35 -27.22 1.46
CA ALA A 189 4.40 -28.34 0.53
C ALA A 189 5.59 -28.19 -0.43
N PRO A 190 6.05 -29.24 -1.13
CA PRO A 190 5.53 -30.59 -1.13
C PRO A 190 6.09 -31.48 -0.01
N SER A 191 7.19 -31.08 0.65
CA SER A 191 7.82 -31.87 1.70
C SER A 191 8.68 -31.05 2.65
N GLN A 192 8.83 -31.53 3.89
CA GLN A 192 9.71 -30.96 4.91
C GLN A 192 11.21 -31.22 4.67
N TYR A 193 11.57 -32.09 3.73
CA TYR A 193 12.98 -32.51 3.50
C TYR A 193 13.80 -31.52 2.67
N TYR A 194 13.18 -30.45 2.16
CA TYR A 194 13.91 -29.36 1.51
C TYR A 194 14.51 -28.42 2.54
N ASN A 195 15.60 -27.75 2.18
CA ASN A 195 16.16 -26.67 3.00
C ASN A 195 15.32 -25.39 2.81
N TRP A 196 14.18 -25.34 3.49
CA TRP A 196 13.24 -24.23 3.36
C TRP A 196 13.83 -22.89 3.76
N THR A 197 14.75 -22.86 4.73
CA THR A 197 15.47 -21.62 5.08
C THR A 197 16.22 -21.05 3.87
N ALA A 198 16.92 -21.89 3.10
CA ALA A 198 17.64 -21.46 1.90
C ALA A 198 16.67 -21.08 0.76
N VAL A 199 15.60 -21.85 0.58
CA VAL A 199 14.52 -21.56 -0.39
C VAL A 199 13.96 -20.15 -0.15
N SER A 200 13.65 -19.83 1.10
CA SER A 200 13.06 -18.55 1.49
C SER A 200 14.03 -17.36 1.40
N GLN A 201 15.33 -17.60 1.52
CA GLN A 201 16.35 -16.60 1.22
C GLN A 201 16.41 -16.30 -0.28
N VAL A 202 16.28 -17.31 -1.14
CA VAL A 202 16.21 -17.13 -2.61
C VAL A 202 14.92 -16.43 -3.01
N PHE A 203 13.77 -16.81 -2.43
CA PHE A 203 12.49 -16.13 -2.62
C PHE A 203 12.63 -14.62 -2.32
N LYS A 204 13.11 -14.28 -1.12
CA LYS A 204 13.32 -12.88 -0.70
C LYS A 204 14.26 -12.13 -1.65
N SER A 205 15.40 -12.73 -2.01
CA SER A 205 16.36 -12.12 -2.93
C SER A 205 15.72 -11.81 -4.29
N THR A 206 14.91 -12.73 -4.81
CA THR A 206 14.22 -12.58 -6.10
C THR A 206 13.16 -11.49 -6.04
N MET A 207 12.33 -11.48 -4.99
CA MET A 207 11.30 -10.45 -4.81
C MET A 207 11.90 -9.05 -4.62
N ASN A 208 12.97 -8.93 -3.82
CA ASN A 208 13.68 -7.67 -3.62
C ASN A 208 14.24 -7.11 -4.93
N LYS A 209 14.82 -7.97 -5.79
CA LYS A 209 15.28 -7.57 -7.14
C LYS A 209 14.14 -7.08 -8.02
N ALA A 210 12.93 -7.62 -7.84
CA ALA A 210 11.75 -7.16 -8.53
C ALA A 210 11.14 -5.88 -7.92
N GLY A 211 11.67 -5.40 -6.78
CA GLY A 211 11.25 -4.17 -6.11
C GLY A 211 10.30 -4.39 -4.92
N PHE A 212 9.85 -5.61 -4.66
CA PHE A 212 9.00 -5.93 -3.52
C PHE A 212 9.88 -6.32 -2.32
N ASN A 213 9.97 -5.45 -1.33
CA ASN A 213 10.90 -5.63 -0.20
C ASN A 213 10.23 -6.10 1.10
N ASN A 214 8.89 -6.09 1.13
CA ASN A 214 8.11 -6.42 2.33
C ASN A 214 7.75 -7.90 2.37
N ILE A 215 8.77 -8.74 2.58
CA ILE A 215 8.64 -10.19 2.53
C ILE A 215 8.25 -10.77 3.88
N ARG A 216 7.27 -11.67 3.88
CA ARG A 216 6.87 -12.50 5.05
C ARG A 216 6.83 -13.96 4.64
N TYR A 217 6.77 -14.82 5.65
CA TYR A 217 6.83 -16.25 5.47
C TYR A 217 5.69 -16.92 6.22
N TYR A 218 4.90 -17.71 5.51
CA TYR A 218 3.90 -18.57 6.09
C TYR A 218 4.40 -20.01 6.16
N THR A 219 4.15 -20.68 7.29
CA THR A 219 4.37 -22.12 7.44
C THR A 219 3.67 -22.66 8.71
N SER A 220 3.70 -23.97 8.91
CA SER A 220 3.15 -24.61 10.12
C SER A 220 4.05 -24.49 11.35
N GLN A 221 3.46 -24.48 12.55
CA GLN A 221 4.20 -24.50 13.82
C GLN A 221 5.13 -25.72 13.93
N GLY A 222 4.74 -26.87 13.36
CA GLY A 222 5.57 -28.07 13.32
C GLY A 222 6.87 -27.85 12.53
N TRP A 223 6.81 -27.16 11.39
CA TRP A 223 7.97 -26.90 10.54
C TRP A 223 8.94 -25.89 11.17
N VAL A 224 8.41 -24.85 11.80
CA VAL A 224 9.28 -23.87 12.49
C VAL A 224 9.94 -24.50 13.72
N SER A 225 9.19 -25.27 14.52
CA SER A 225 9.72 -25.86 15.76
C SER A 225 10.73 -27.00 15.52
N SER A 226 10.59 -27.73 14.41
CA SER A 226 11.56 -28.76 13.99
C SER A 226 12.77 -28.21 13.25
N GLY A 227 12.80 -26.91 12.94
CA GLY A 227 13.91 -26.27 12.23
C GLY A 227 13.91 -26.48 10.72
N VAL A 228 12.85 -27.05 10.14
CA VAL A 228 12.63 -27.11 8.68
C VAL A 228 12.73 -25.70 8.09
N MET A 229 12.09 -24.74 8.77
CA MET A 229 12.17 -23.32 8.47
C MET A 229 12.73 -22.55 9.67
N ASN A 230 13.97 -22.05 9.55
CA ASN A 230 14.69 -21.45 10.66
C ASN A 230 14.26 -20.00 10.89
N ALA A 231 13.44 -19.79 11.92
CA ALA A 231 12.93 -18.47 12.29
C ALA A 231 14.02 -17.48 12.72
N SER A 232 15.15 -17.93 13.28
CA SER A 232 16.24 -17.02 13.67
C SER A 232 16.92 -16.41 12.45
N THR A 233 17.09 -17.19 11.37
CA THR A 233 17.66 -16.74 10.11
C THR A 233 16.71 -15.85 9.31
N LEU A 234 15.42 -16.20 9.28
CA LEU A 234 14.41 -15.45 8.52
C LEU A 234 13.83 -14.24 9.28
N GLY A 235 14.14 -14.15 10.58
CA GLY A 235 13.60 -13.18 11.51
C GLY A 235 12.22 -13.61 12.01
N ALA A 236 12.12 -14.02 13.27
CA ALA A 236 10.91 -14.60 13.85
C ALA A 236 9.65 -13.74 13.64
N LYS A 237 9.79 -12.41 13.72
CA LYS A 237 8.69 -11.45 13.50
C LYS A 237 8.23 -11.33 12.04
N ASN A 238 8.90 -11.96 11.09
CA ASN A 238 8.45 -12.06 9.69
C ASN A 238 7.62 -13.32 9.43
N LEU A 239 7.47 -14.21 10.41
CA LEU A 239 6.72 -15.45 10.25
C LEU A 239 5.24 -15.27 10.63
N TRP A 240 4.38 -15.77 9.76
CA TRP A 240 2.97 -16.04 9.96
C TRP A 240 2.82 -17.56 10.16
N VAL A 241 2.54 -17.99 11.38
CA VAL A 241 2.60 -19.41 11.74
C VAL A 241 1.20 -20.00 11.87
N ALA A 242 0.93 -21.11 11.19
CA ALA A 242 -0.31 -21.86 11.34
C ALA A 242 -0.23 -22.88 12.47
N GLN A 243 -1.23 -22.86 13.35
CA GLN A 243 -1.43 -23.90 14.36
C GLN A 243 -2.89 -23.92 14.79
N TYR A 244 -3.61 -24.98 14.41
CA TYR A 244 -5.00 -25.19 14.83
C TYR A 244 -5.01 -26.02 16.11
N LEU A 245 -5.62 -25.47 17.16
CA LEU A 245 -5.72 -26.15 18.44
C LEU A 245 -6.85 -27.17 18.42
N TYR A 246 -6.64 -28.27 19.15
CA TYR A 246 -7.74 -29.14 19.52
C TYR A 246 -8.64 -28.38 20.52
N GLY A 247 -9.91 -28.18 20.14
CA GLY A 247 -10.85 -27.37 20.90
C GLY A 247 -10.81 -25.87 20.57
N LYS A 248 -11.40 -25.06 21.44
CA LYS A 248 -11.60 -23.64 21.18
C LYS A 248 -10.36 -22.80 21.57
N PRO A 249 -9.77 -22.00 20.65
CA PRO A 249 -8.73 -21.05 21.02
C PRO A 249 -9.28 -19.94 21.94
N SER A 250 -8.41 -19.28 22.70
CA SER A 250 -8.81 -18.26 23.66
C SER A 250 -7.88 -17.05 23.62
N ASN A 251 -8.45 -15.86 23.77
CA ASN A 251 -7.71 -14.61 23.93
C ASN A 251 -6.86 -14.54 25.21
N GLN A 252 -7.08 -15.44 26.17
CA GLN A 252 -6.27 -15.56 27.38
C GLN A 252 -5.07 -16.52 27.20
N ASN A 253 -5.03 -17.28 26.10
CA ASN A 253 -4.01 -18.29 25.85
C ASN A 253 -3.52 -18.24 24.40
N LEU A 254 -2.98 -17.09 24.03
CA LEU A 254 -2.42 -16.82 22.72
C LEU A 254 -1.20 -17.70 22.46
N LYS A 255 -1.10 -18.27 21.25
CA LYS A 255 0.03 -19.11 20.81
C LYS A 255 0.89 -18.38 19.80
N ASN A 256 2.12 -18.87 19.62
CA ASN A 256 3.02 -18.38 18.56
C ASN A 256 3.33 -16.86 18.68
N THR A 257 3.28 -16.30 19.90
CA THR A 257 3.50 -14.87 20.18
C THR A 257 4.93 -14.40 19.90
N ASP A 258 5.88 -15.32 19.86
CA ASP A 258 7.27 -15.04 19.49
C ASP A 258 7.41 -14.72 18.00
N TYR A 259 6.42 -15.08 17.17
CA TYR A 259 6.40 -14.80 15.74
C TYR A 259 5.61 -13.52 15.41
N GLY A 260 5.45 -13.26 14.12
CA GLY A 260 4.76 -12.09 13.59
C GLY A 260 3.23 -12.18 13.67
N SER A 261 2.68 -13.35 13.33
CA SER A 261 1.24 -13.63 13.33
C SER A 261 0.96 -15.11 13.57
N TRP A 262 -0.27 -15.42 14.00
CA TRP A 262 -0.77 -16.78 14.20
C TRP A 262 -2.09 -16.99 13.45
N GLN A 263 -2.10 -17.91 12.47
CA GLN A 263 -3.34 -18.47 11.90
C GLN A 263 -3.86 -19.54 12.86
N TYR A 264 -4.96 -19.22 13.55
CA TYR A 264 -5.44 -20.04 14.66
C TYR A 264 -6.65 -20.91 14.30
N THR A 265 -7.27 -20.67 13.15
CA THR A 265 -8.42 -21.44 12.67
C THR A 265 -8.56 -21.35 11.15
N SER A 266 -9.06 -22.42 10.54
CA SER A 266 -9.61 -22.46 9.19
C SER A 266 -11.15 -22.53 9.16
N GLN A 267 -11.79 -22.28 10.31
CA GLN A 267 -13.21 -22.57 10.54
C GLN A 267 -13.95 -21.40 11.20
N MET A 268 -13.58 -20.16 10.86
CA MET A 268 -14.28 -18.97 11.34
C MET A 268 -15.49 -18.64 10.45
N TYR A 269 -16.67 -18.53 11.05
CA TYR A 269 -17.89 -18.03 10.41
C TYR A 269 -18.16 -16.59 10.85
N TYR A 270 -18.00 -15.66 9.93
CA TYR A 270 -18.34 -14.26 10.14
C TYR A 270 -19.85 -14.05 10.04
N GLN A 271 -20.41 -13.17 10.88
CA GLN A 271 -21.87 -13.18 11.10
C GLN A 271 -22.63 -12.12 10.32
N SER A 272 -21.97 -11.13 9.71
CA SER A 272 -22.69 -9.97 9.16
C SER A 272 -23.42 -10.23 7.85
N THR A 273 -23.00 -11.19 7.02
CA THR A 273 -23.66 -11.48 5.73
C THR A 273 -24.09 -12.95 5.62
N PRO A 274 -25.12 -13.27 4.79
CA PRO A 274 -25.52 -14.66 4.56
C PRO A 274 -24.38 -15.53 4.02
N ASN A 275 -23.56 -14.97 3.12
CA ASN A 275 -22.42 -15.68 2.54
C ASN A 275 -21.40 -16.08 3.61
N LEU A 276 -21.02 -15.11 4.45
CA LEU A 276 -20.06 -15.30 5.55
C LEU A 276 -20.56 -16.22 6.67
N ARG A 277 -21.88 -16.29 6.88
CA ARG A 277 -22.49 -17.24 7.82
C ARG A 277 -22.51 -18.68 7.30
N SER A 278 -22.47 -18.85 5.98
CA SER A 278 -22.61 -20.17 5.33
C SER A 278 -21.26 -20.79 4.95
N HIS A 279 -20.19 -20.00 4.94
CA HIS A 279 -18.86 -20.44 4.53
C HIS A 279 -17.83 -19.92 5.53
N ASN A 280 -16.92 -20.80 5.94
CA ASN A 280 -15.83 -20.42 6.82
C ASN A 280 -14.71 -19.68 6.08
N LEU A 281 -13.93 -18.93 6.84
CA LEU A 281 -12.69 -18.30 6.41
C LEU A 281 -11.54 -18.66 7.36
N ASP A 282 -10.34 -18.71 6.79
CA ASP A 282 -9.10 -18.83 7.55
C ASP A 282 -8.81 -17.50 8.23
N THR A 283 -8.54 -17.54 9.54
CA THR A 283 -8.47 -16.35 10.38
C THR A 283 -7.23 -16.33 11.26
N SER A 284 -6.59 -15.16 11.29
CA SER A 284 -5.33 -14.93 11.96
C SER A 284 -5.40 -13.74 12.93
N ILE A 285 -4.62 -13.83 14.01
CA ILE A 285 -4.24 -12.69 14.84
C ILE A 285 -2.90 -12.14 14.34
N ASP A 286 -2.80 -10.82 14.19
CA ASP A 286 -1.57 -10.14 13.80
C ASP A 286 -0.97 -9.46 15.03
N TYR A 287 0.14 -10.00 15.53
CA TYR A 287 0.76 -9.50 16.76
C TYR A 287 1.54 -8.21 16.53
N ASN A 288 2.13 -8.04 15.34
CA ASN A 288 3.10 -6.97 15.07
C ASN A 288 2.75 -6.15 13.82
N ASN A 289 1.49 -6.19 13.38
CA ASN A 289 1.01 -5.54 12.15
C ASN A 289 1.85 -5.97 10.93
N ILE A 290 2.23 -7.24 10.86
CA ILE A 290 3.21 -7.75 9.88
C ILE A 290 2.67 -7.73 8.46
N PHE A 291 1.34 -7.77 8.30
CA PHE A 291 0.69 -7.73 7.00
C PHE A 291 0.48 -6.32 6.46
N ASN A 292 0.84 -5.31 7.25
CA ASN A 292 0.93 -3.94 6.78
C ASN A 292 2.41 -3.54 6.67
N ALA A 293 2.90 -3.57 5.44
CA ALA A 293 4.27 -3.25 5.06
C ALA A 293 4.76 -1.88 5.51
N SER A 294 3.85 -0.93 5.71
CA SER A 294 4.22 0.38 6.15
C SER A 294 3.34 0.86 7.28
N GLN A 295 3.99 1.09 8.42
CA GLN A 295 3.47 1.92 9.49
C GLN A 295 3.41 3.37 8.97
N GLY A 296 2.50 3.66 8.05
CA GLY A 296 2.17 5.01 7.59
C GLY A 296 2.22 5.28 6.09
N LEU A 297 2.86 4.49 5.22
CA LEU A 297 2.88 4.79 3.78
C LEU A 297 1.65 4.25 3.04
N GLN A 298 1.10 5.09 2.17
CA GLN A 298 -0.08 4.86 1.36
C GLN A 298 0.22 5.18 -0.11
N ASP A 299 -0.40 4.41 -0.98
CA ASP A 299 -0.29 4.53 -2.42
C ASP A 299 -1.00 5.79 -2.93
N VAL A 300 -0.30 6.70 -3.60
CA VAL A 300 -0.94 7.77 -4.38
C VAL A 300 -1.13 7.28 -5.81
N TYR A 301 -2.39 7.00 -6.16
CA TYR A 301 -2.80 6.59 -7.49
C TYR A 301 -2.77 7.77 -8.45
N ARG A 302 -2.13 7.60 -9.61
CA ARG A 302 -2.08 8.59 -10.70
C ARG A 302 -3.02 8.17 -11.82
N LEU A 303 -3.90 9.07 -12.23
CA LEU A 303 -4.81 8.89 -13.36
C LEU A 303 -4.65 10.04 -14.35
N TYR A 304 -4.87 9.75 -15.62
CA TYR A 304 -4.81 10.70 -16.73
C TYR A 304 -6.13 10.72 -17.49
N ASN A 305 -6.65 11.92 -17.76
CA ASN A 305 -7.82 12.15 -18.60
C ASN A 305 -7.37 12.59 -19.99
N ALA A 306 -7.52 11.71 -20.99
CA ALA A 306 -7.14 12.02 -22.36
C ALA A 306 -7.99 13.12 -23.01
N ASN A 307 -9.21 13.37 -22.50
CA ASN A 307 -10.12 14.37 -23.06
C ASN A 307 -9.79 15.80 -22.60
N THR A 308 -9.25 15.96 -21.39
CA THR A 308 -8.95 17.28 -20.79
C THR A 308 -7.45 17.56 -20.68
N GLY A 309 -6.63 16.50 -20.74
CA GLY A 309 -5.20 16.55 -20.45
C GLY A 309 -4.85 16.48 -18.96
N GLU A 310 -5.87 16.42 -18.09
CA GLU A 310 -5.73 16.49 -16.64
C GLU A 310 -5.07 15.23 -16.04
N HIS A 311 -4.28 15.43 -14.98
CA HIS A 311 -3.87 14.36 -14.09
C HIS A 311 -4.57 14.47 -12.74
N PHE A 312 -4.97 13.32 -12.19
CA PHE A 312 -5.60 13.22 -10.90
C PHE A 312 -4.82 12.28 -9.98
N TYR A 313 -4.65 12.72 -8.75
CA TYR A 313 -3.89 12.05 -7.70
C TYR A 313 -4.76 11.84 -6.46
N THR A 314 -4.81 10.60 -5.98
CA THR A 314 -5.63 10.23 -4.82
C THR A 314 -5.05 9.06 -4.04
N LEU A 315 -5.29 9.05 -2.72
CA LEU A 315 -5.11 7.88 -1.86
C LEU A 315 -6.32 6.94 -1.90
N ASN A 316 -7.47 7.44 -2.36
CA ASN A 316 -8.73 6.72 -2.32
C ASN A 316 -8.85 5.78 -3.53
N PHE A 317 -8.78 4.48 -3.25
CA PHE A 317 -8.86 3.46 -4.29
C PHE A 317 -10.24 3.39 -4.98
N ALA A 318 -11.32 3.70 -4.25
CA ALA A 318 -12.67 3.75 -4.83
C ALA A 318 -12.81 4.96 -5.78
N GLU A 319 -12.27 6.12 -5.41
CA GLU A 319 -12.19 7.30 -6.28
C GLU A 319 -11.41 6.98 -7.56
N LYS A 320 -10.22 6.37 -7.43
CA LYS A 320 -9.43 5.86 -8.55
C LYS A 320 -10.26 4.95 -9.46
N THR A 321 -10.96 3.98 -8.87
CA THR A 321 -11.74 2.98 -9.63
C THR A 321 -12.93 3.61 -10.35
N ASN A 322 -13.64 4.54 -9.70
CA ASN A 322 -14.74 5.27 -10.31
C ASN A 322 -14.27 6.10 -11.51
N LEU A 323 -13.12 6.76 -11.39
CA LEU A 323 -12.52 7.52 -12.49
C LEU A 323 -12.13 6.61 -13.66
N GLN A 324 -11.54 5.44 -13.41
CA GLN A 324 -11.26 4.45 -14.46
C GLN A 324 -12.54 4.03 -15.20
N ASN A 325 -13.63 3.78 -14.47
CA ASN A 325 -14.91 3.37 -15.06
C ASN A 325 -15.54 4.43 -15.96
N VAL A 326 -15.21 5.71 -15.75
CA VAL A 326 -15.66 6.83 -16.59
C VAL A 326 -14.62 7.29 -17.61
N GLY A 327 -13.64 6.44 -17.91
CA GLY A 327 -12.71 6.61 -19.04
C GLY A 327 -11.36 7.23 -18.70
N TRP A 328 -11.03 7.45 -17.42
CA TRP A 328 -9.69 7.90 -17.06
C TRP A 328 -8.69 6.74 -17.17
N ARG A 329 -7.51 7.02 -17.71
CA ARG A 329 -6.41 6.05 -17.78
C ARG A 329 -5.69 6.00 -16.44
N TYR A 330 -5.70 4.84 -15.78
CA TYR A 330 -4.84 4.61 -14.62
C TYR A 330 -3.39 4.43 -15.07
N GLU A 331 -2.48 5.24 -14.54
CA GLU A 331 -1.07 5.26 -14.93
C GLU A 331 -0.15 4.61 -13.89
N GLY A 332 -0.72 4.03 -12.84
CA GLY A 332 0.03 3.36 -11.77
C GLY A 332 0.12 4.18 -10.48
N ILE A 333 1.04 3.80 -9.61
CA ILE A 333 1.36 4.51 -8.39
C ILE A 333 2.34 5.64 -8.74
N GLY A 334 1.93 6.89 -8.51
CA GLY A 334 2.78 8.05 -8.76
C GLY A 334 3.91 8.15 -7.72
N TRP A 335 3.55 7.97 -6.45
CA TRP A 335 4.49 7.92 -5.32
C TRP A 335 3.82 7.32 -4.07
N LEU A 336 4.61 7.12 -3.01
CA LEU A 336 4.13 6.73 -1.69
C LEU A 336 4.04 7.97 -0.79
N SER A 337 2.88 8.21 -0.19
CA SER A 337 2.65 9.28 0.78
C SER A 337 2.56 8.71 2.19
N SER A 338 3.11 9.42 3.19
CA SER A 338 2.94 9.04 4.59
C SER A 338 1.56 9.46 5.13
N SER A 339 1.11 8.82 6.20
CA SER A 339 -0.07 9.22 6.99
C SER A 339 0.19 10.45 7.86
N SER A 340 1.43 10.96 7.85
CA SER A 340 1.87 12.14 8.58
C SER A 340 2.93 12.94 7.81
N GLY A 341 2.99 14.24 8.04
CA GLY A 341 3.91 15.15 7.38
C GLY A 341 3.27 16.51 7.14
N SER A 342 3.81 17.27 6.18
CA SER A 342 3.21 18.54 5.77
C SER A 342 1.98 18.26 4.89
N PRO A 343 0.81 18.84 5.20
CA PRO A 343 -0.42 18.56 4.47
C PRO A 343 -0.34 19.08 3.04
N VAL A 344 -0.83 18.30 2.07
CA VAL A 344 -1.10 18.74 0.70
C VAL A 344 -2.61 18.80 0.51
N TYR A 345 -3.09 19.96 0.10
CA TYR A 345 -4.49 20.24 -0.15
C TYR A 345 -4.79 20.13 -1.65
N ARG A 346 -5.99 19.63 -1.96
CA ARG A 346 -6.52 19.52 -3.33
C ARG A 346 -7.72 20.47 -3.46
N VAL A 347 -7.73 21.28 -4.51
CA VAL A 347 -8.85 22.15 -4.86
C VAL A 347 -9.27 21.90 -6.31
N TYR A 348 -10.57 22.04 -6.58
CA TYR A 348 -11.17 21.78 -7.88
C TYR A 348 -11.68 23.08 -8.52
N ASN A 349 -11.33 23.30 -9.78
CA ASN A 349 -11.85 24.40 -10.60
C ASN A 349 -13.04 23.91 -11.44
N PRO A 350 -14.30 24.20 -11.05
CA PRO A 350 -15.47 23.83 -11.84
C PRO A 350 -15.61 24.66 -13.13
N ASN A 351 -14.89 25.77 -13.24
CA ASN A 351 -15.02 26.71 -14.36
C ASN A 351 -14.04 26.40 -15.50
N ALA A 352 -13.08 25.51 -15.28
CA ALA A 352 -12.19 25.01 -16.33
C ALA A 352 -12.95 24.04 -17.25
N LYS A 353 -12.67 24.05 -18.55
CA LYS A 353 -13.33 23.15 -19.51
C LYS A 353 -12.92 21.70 -19.21
N GLY A 354 -13.87 20.94 -18.65
CA GLY A 354 -13.65 19.57 -18.19
C GLY A 354 -13.21 19.43 -16.72
N GLY A 355 -13.07 20.54 -16.00
CA GLY A 355 -12.58 20.58 -14.63
C GLY A 355 -11.05 20.54 -14.53
N ASP A 356 -10.49 21.09 -13.44
CA ASP A 356 -9.05 21.01 -13.15
C ASP A 356 -8.81 20.88 -11.65
N HIS A 357 -7.87 20.01 -11.25
CA HIS A 357 -7.41 19.87 -9.89
C HIS A 357 -6.02 20.49 -9.69
N TYR A 358 -5.89 21.27 -8.63
CA TYR A 358 -4.61 21.84 -8.19
C TYR A 358 -4.25 21.35 -6.79
N TYR A 359 -2.95 21.10 -6.59
CA TYR A 359 -2.39 20.56 -5.36
C TYR A 359 -1.35 21.51 -4.80
N THR A 360 -1.50 21.87 -3.51
CA THR A 360 -0.57 22.77 -2.83
C THR A 360 -0.40 22.42 -1.36
N MET A 361 0.80 22.66 -0.81
CA MET A 361 1.04 22.61 0.64
C MET A 361 0.52 23.86 1.37
N SER A 362 0.22 24.94 0.65
CA SER A 362 -0.25 26.20 1.21
C SER A 362 -1.77 26.19 1.34
N LYS A 363 -2.27 26.00 2.57
CA LYS A 363 -3.70 26.12 2.85
C LYS A 363 -4.23 27.51 2.49
N TRP A 364 -3.39 28.54 2.66
CA TRP A 364 -3.74 29.91 2.30
C TRP A 364 -3.92 30.07 0.80
N GLU A 365 -3.01 29.52 -0.02
CA GLU A 365 -3.13 29.56 -1.50
C GLU A 365 -4.41 28.87 -1.96
N ALA A 366 -4.69 27.67 -1.44
CA ALA A 366 -5.92 26.95 -1.72
C ALA A 366 -7.17 27.77 -1.33
N GLN A 367 -7.14 28.46 -0.18
CA GLN A 367 -8.23 29.36 0.22
C GLN A 367 -8.39 30.55 -0.75
N GLN A 368 -7.29 31.12 -1.28
CA GLN A 368 -7.37 32.19 -2.28
C GLN A 368 -8.01 31.71 -3.59
N LEU A 369 -7.73 30.48 -4.01
CA LEU A 369 -8.38 29.87 -5.18
C LEU A 369 -9.87 29.65 -4.94
N VAL A 370 -10.24 29.17 -3.73
CA VAL A 370 -11.65 28.99 -3.35
C VAL A 370 -12.41 30.32 -3.34
N ASN A 371 -11.79 31.40 -2.83
CA ASN A 371 -12.36 32.75 -2.89
C ASN A 371 -12.57 33.24 -4.34
N LYS A 372 -11.84 32.67 -5.32
CA LYS A 372 -11.99 32.94 -6.76
C LYS A 372 -12.95 31.98 -7.47
N GLY A 373 -13.71 31.18 -6.73
CA GLY A 373 -14.75 30.29 -7.27
C GLY A 373 -14.31 28.83 -7.45
N TRP A 374 -13.11 28.44 -7.00
CA TRP A 374 -12.74 27.04 -6.87
C TRP A 374 -13.46 26.40 -5.68
N ARG A 375 -13.43 25.08 -5.59
CA ARG A 375 -14.04 24.31 -4.51
C ARG A 375 -12.97 23.56 -3.74
N TRP A 376 -13.12 23.51 -2.42
CA TRP A 376 -12.38 22.55 -1.61
C TRP A 376 -12.76 21.14 -2.02
N ASP A 377 -11.76 20.30 -2.22
CA ASP A 377 -11.93 18.86 -2.29
C ASP A 377 -11.65 18.24 -0.91
N ASN A 378 -12.08 17.00 -0.70
CA ASN A 378 -11.95 16.27 0.56
C ASN A 378 -12.44 17.07 1.78
N ASN A 379 -13.48 17.89 1.60
CA ASN A 379 -14.01 18.82 2.61
C ASN A 379 -12.93 19.74 3.25
N GLY A 380 -11.88 20.07 2.50
CA GLY A 380 -10.77 20.91 2.98
C GLY A 380 -9.77 20.20 3.89
N ALA A 381 -9.91 18.89 4.09
CA ALA A 381 -8.90 18.06 4.71
C ALA A 381 -7.75 17.76 3.74
N PRO A 382 -6.54 17.46 4.23
CA PRO A 382 -5.42 17.09 3.37
C PRO A 382 -5.77 15.90 2.47
N ALA A 383 -5.45 15.98 1.18
CA ALA A 383 -5.62 14.86 0.25
C ALA A 383 -4.55 13.78 0.49
N PHE A 384 -3.35 14.20 0.87
CA PHE A 384 -2.22 13.38 1.29
C PHE A 384 -1.14 14.25 1.95
N TYR A 385 -0.04 13.65 2.39
CA TYR A 385 1.05 14.37 3.07
C TYR A 385 2.38 14.31 2.31
N SER A 386 3.09 15.43 2.34
CA SER A 386 4.48 15.54 1.94
C SER A 386 5.38 15.04 3.06
N ASN A 387 6.27 14.10 2.75
CA ASN A 387 7.23 13.48 3.66
C ASN A 387 8.36 12.85 2.83
N GLY A 388 9.57 12.71 3.37
CA GLY A 388 10.68 12.03 2.71
C GLY A 388 11.67 12.98 2.06
N SER A 389 12.54 12.43 1.21
CA SER A 389 13.70 13.13 0.65
C SER A 389 13.65 13.29 -0.87
N LYS A 390 12.79 12.55 -1.58
CA LYS A 390 12.69 12.63 -3.04
C LYS A 390 11.87 13.85 -3.45
N ASN A 391 12.33 14.58 -4.47
CA ASN A 391 11.57 15.70 -5.00
C ASN A 391 10.38 15.20 -5.82
N LEU A 392 9.22 15.82 -5.60
CA LEU A 392 8.10 15.77 -6.52
C LEU A 392 8.08 17.09 -7.31
N TYR A 393 8.18 16.98 -8.63
CA TYR A 393 8.19 18.10 -9.55
C TYR A 393 6.78 18.41 -10.03
N VAL A 394 6.50 19.69 -10.32
CA VAL A 394 5.27 20.13 -10.97
C VAL A 394 5.59 20.80 -12.31
N ALA A 395 4.72 20.58 -13.30
CA ALA A 395 4.68 21.33 -14.55
C ALA A 395 3.22 21.70 -14.87
N TYR A 396 3.01 22.84 -15.52
CA TYR A 396 1.71 23.34 -15.94
C TYR A 396 1.61 23.37 -17.47
N ASN A 397 0.48 22.91 -18.01
CA ASN A 397 0.17 22.96 -19.42
C ASN A 397 -0.78 24.12 -19.75
N PRO A 398 -0.27 25.25 -20.27
CA PRO A 398 -1.14 26.36 -20.68
C PRO A 398 -2.05 26.03 -21.87
N ASN A 399 -1.78 24.94 -22.58
CA ASN A 399 -2.53 24.54 -23.78
C ASN A 399 -3.55 23.42 -23.49
N ALA A 400 -3.61 22.92 -22.24
CA ALA A 400 -4.65 21.96 -21.86
C ALA A 400 -5.98 22.68 -21.67
N SER A 401 -7.08 22.05 -22.10
CA SER A 401 -8.43 22.62 -21.93
C SER A 401 -8.79 22.92 -20.47
N SER A 402 -8.17 22.20 -19.51
CA SER A 402 -8.36 22.44 -18.09
C SER A 402 -7.37 23.45 -17.48
N GLY A 403 -6.22 23.69 -18.10
CA GLY A 403 -5.03 24.24 -17.42
C GLY A 403 -4.26 23.20 -16.59
N SER A 404 -4.17 21.95 -17.10
CA SER A 404 -3.62 20.79 -16.38
C SER A 404 -2.25 21.02 -15.73
N HIS A 405 -2.13 20.50 -14.50
CA HIS A 405 -0.87 20.29 -13.82
C HIS A 405 -0.44 18.81 -13.90
N ASN A 406 0.86 18.56 -13.97
CA ASN A 406 1.45 17.22 -13.82
C ASN A 406 2.42 17.22 -12.65
N TYR A 407 2.27 16.23 -11.78
CA TYR A 407 3.15 15.98 -10.64
C TYR A 407 3.89 14.65 -10.80
N THR A 408 5.22 14.68 -10.68
CA THR A 408 6.05 13.49 -10.93
C THR A 408 7.33 13.46 -10.10
N THR A 409 7.77 12.25 -9.73
CA THR A 409 9.10 12.02 -9.13
C THR A 409 10.20 11.90 -10.21
N SER A 410 9.82 11.80 -11.49
CA SER A 410 10.75 11.64 -12.61
C SER A 410 11.22 12.99 -13.12
N SER A 411 12.49 13.31 -12.86
CA SER A 411 13.13 14.49 -13.46
C SER A 411 13.19 14.39 -14.99
N TYR A 412 13.20 13.17 -15.56
CA TYR A 412 13.13 12.95 -16.99
C TYR A 412 11.77 13.37 -17.57
N GLU A 413 10.67 12.93 -16.95
CA GLU A 413 9.30 13.30 -17.37
C GLU A 413 9.13 14.82 -17.27
N GLN A 414 9.53 15.42 -16.15
CA GLN A 414 9.52 16.87 -15.95
C GLN A 414 10.24 17.61 -17.09
N ASN A 415 11.48 17.23 -17.40
CA ASN A 415 12.26 17.88 -18.45
C ASN A 415 11.66 17.67 -19.84
N SER A 416 11.02 16.53 -20.09
CA SER A 416 10.32 16.26 -21.34
C SER A 416 9.10 17.17 -21.53
N LEU A 417 8.29 17.37 -20.48
CA LEU A 417 7.13 18.26 -20.51
C LEU A 417 7.54 19.71 -20.77
N LEU A 418 8.58 20.19 -20.09
CA LEU A 418 9.09 21.55 -20.29
C LEU A 418 9.58 21.78 -21.73
N ARG A 419 10.27 20.80 -22.33
CA ARG A 419 10.67 20.86 -23.75
C ARG A 419 9.47 20.85 -24.69
N SER A 420 8.37 20.23 -24.28
CA SER A 420 7.10 20.18 -25.01
C SER A 420 6.24 21.43 -24.79
N GLY A 421 6.79 22.47 -24.15
CA GLY A 421 6.13 23.77 -24.01
C GLY A 421 5.40 23.99 -22.68
N TRP A 422 5.38 23.01 -21.78
CA TRP A 422 4.85 23.17 -20.42
C TRP A 422 5.70 24.19 -19.64
N LYS A 423 5.10 24.82 -18.64
CA LYS A 423 5.68 25.91 -17.85
C LYS A 423 5.83 25.53 -16.38
N TYR A 424 6.47 26.42 -15.61
CA TYR A 424 6.57 26.36 -14.14
C TYR A 424 7.22 25.09 -13.57
N GLY A 425 8.34 24.69 -14.15
CA GLY A 425 9.11 23.57 -13.62
C GLY A 425 9.74 23.87 -12.26
N ALA A 426 9.11 23.38 -11.19
CA ALA A 426 9.55 23.57 -9.81
C ALA A 426 9.44 22.27 -9.02
N VAL A 427 10.10 22.23 -7.86
CA VAL A 427 9.82 21.21 -6.84
C VAL A 427 8.57 21.66 -6.08
N ALA A 428 7.50 20.89 -6.17
CA ALA A 428 6.25 21.17 -5.47
C ALA A 428 6.37 20.83 -3.98
N TRP A 429 6.87 19.63 -3.67
CA TRP A 429 7.14 19.14 -2.32
C TRP A 429 8.01 17.87 -2.34
N LYS A 430 8.16 17.18 -1.19
CA LYS A 430 8.95 15.95 -1.07
C LYS A 430 8.10 14.71 -0.77
N VAL A 431 8.53 13.56 -1.31
CA VAL A 431 7.87 12.26 -1.19
C VAL A 431 8.89 11.16 -0.82
N ASN A 432 8.41 9.96 -0.46
CA ASN A 432 9.26 8.84 -0.02
C ASN A 432 9.97 8.09 -1.15
#